data_AF-A0A9W9TN28-F1
#
_entry.id   AF-A0A9W9TN28-F1
#
_cell.length_a   1.000
_cell.length_b   1.000
_cell.length_c   1.000
_cell.angle_alpha   90.00
_cell.angle_beta   90.00
_cell.angle_gamma   90.00
#
_symmetry.space_group_name_H-M   'P 1'
#
loop_
_entity.id
_entity.type
_entity.pdbx_description
1 polymer ?
#
loop_
_entity_poly.entity_id
_entity_poly.type
_entity_poly.pdbx_seq_one_letter_code
_entity_poly.pdbx_strand_id
1 'polypeptide(L)'
;MTRPDVMRWYAKTRFYHIVNLTVWQLYPCTKTFNAIHPQYKPTALQLQSQYPKVIDWIPFPSIRDRLIKLHSANPQIDRIFCDAVSSYVVETWMSDLIAGAPMIKAYVRITDLIPNIDQSTPNHDNRSLAVSLPAPDLAALFSSSDYAQATFNLLNMDRGVSNYKIDPAFFATYPELYDHSAKINAEGIPLRPDYQPRLSYPTPLNNQTVQTYRNFIDFFYDWPSCVQNIRL
;
A
#
# COMPACT_ATOMS: atom_id res chain seq x y z
N MET A 1 -8.73 18.59 -4.01
CA MET A 1 -8.68 17.77 -2.79
C MET A 1 -8.76 16.28 -3.15
N THR A 2 -8.11 15.87 -4.23
CA THR A 2 -8.09 14.50 -4.73
C THR A 2 -6.62 14.21 -5.03
N ARG A 3 -6.06 13.14 -4.45
CA ARG A 3 -4.73 12.61 -4.79
C ARG A 3 -4.94 11.45 -5.76
N PRO A 4 -5.03 11.69 -7.08
CA PRO A 4 -5.53 10.71 -8.02
C PRO A 4 -4.58 9.50 -8.14
N ASP A 5 -3.28 9.74 -7.99
CA ASP A 5 -2.22 8.73 -7.87
C ASP A 5 -2.46 7.78 -6.68
N VAL A 6 -2.76 8.32 -5.50
CA VAL A 6 -3.02 7.54 -4.29
C VAL A 6 -4.34 6.78 -4.38
N MET A 7 -5.37 7.38 -4.98
CA MET A 7 -6.66 6.70 -5.20
C MET A 7 -6.51 5.54 -6.22
N ARG A 8 -5.74 5.73 -7.29
CA ARG A 8 -5.41 4.65 -8.24
C ARG A 8 -4.67 3.51 -7.55
N TRP A 9 -3.69 3.83 -6.72
CA TRP A 9 -2.96 2.83 -5.95
C TRP A 9 -3.88 2.04 -5.02
N TYR A 10 -4.74 2.70 -4.25
CA TYR A 10 -5.69 2.04 -3.34
C TYR A 10 -6.68 1.15 -4.08
N ALA A 11 -7.22 1.63 -5.21
CA ALA A 11 -8.17 0.87 -6.01
C ALA A 11 -7.54 -0.41 -6.58
N LYS A 12 -6.32 -0.32 -7.14
CA LYS A 12 -5.66 -1.44 -7.83
C LYS A 12 -5.07 -2.47 -6.88
N THR A 13 -4.40 -2.02 -5.82
CA THR A 13 -3.77 -2.93 -4.83
C THR A 13 -4.76 -3.54 -3.84
N ARG A 14 -6.06 -3.24 -4.01
CA ARG A 14 -7.15 -3.68 -3.14
C ARG A 14 -6.79 -3.46 -1.67
N PHE A 15 -6.44 -2.22 -1.34
CA PHE A 15 -6.01 -1.81 0.01
C PHE A 15 -7.17 -1.81 1.05
N TYR A 16 -8.18 -2.66 0.87
CA TYR A 16 -9.35 -2.78 1.75
C TYR A 16 -8.99 -3.34 3.12
N HIS A 17 -7.81 -3.96 3.31
CA HIS A 17 -7.39 -4.42 4.63
C HIS A 17 -7.33 -3.30 5.67
N ILE A 18 -7.13 -2.05 5.22
CA ILE A 18 -7.20 -0.87 6.07
C ILE A 18 -8.62 -0.57 6.53
N VAL A 19 -9.65 -0.98 5.79
CA VAL A 19 -11.05 -0.83 6.22
C VAL A 19 -11.28 -1.60 7.53
N ASN A 20 -10.88 -2.87 7.61
CA ASN A 20 -11.05 -3.67 8.83
C ASN A 20 -10.23 -3.11 10.00
N LEU A 21 -9.03 -2.59 9.73
CA LEU A 21 -8.21 -1.90 10.72
C LEU A 21 -8.92 -0.64 11.25
N THR A 22 -9.42 0.22 10.37
CA THR A 22 -10.15 1.44 10.73
C THR A 22 -11.44 1.12 11.50
N VAL A 23 -12.19 0.11 11.07
CA VAL A 23 -13.40 -0.35 11.77
C VAL A 23 -13.06 -0.80 13.20
N TRP A 24 -11.97 -1.55 13.38
CA TRP A 24 -11.53 -1.92 14.74
C TRP A 24 -11.07 -0.71 15.57
N GLN A 25 -10.35 0.24 14.98
CA GLN A 25 -9.92 1.46 15.68
C GLN A 25 -11.11 2.32 16.15
N LEU A 26 -12.21 2.36 15.38
CA LEU A 26 -13.43 3.08 15.74
C LEU A 26 -14.32 2.30 16.71
N TYR A 27 -14.41 0.98 16.55
CA TYR A 27 -15.25 0.08 17.35
C TYR A 27 -14.47 -1.15 17.85
N PRO A 28 -13.61 -1.00 18.87
CA PRO A 28 -12.76 -2.10 19.33
C PRO A 28 -13.59 -3.21 20.01
N CYS A 29 -13.65 -4.39 19.40
CA CYS A 29 -14.18 -5.59 20.03
C CYS A 29 -13.54 -6.86 19.43
N THR A 30 -13.79 -8.02 20.04
CA THR A 30 -13.23 -9.31 19.57
C THR A 30 -13.58 -9.60 18.10
N LYS A 31 -14.80 -9.26 17.67
CA LYS A 31 -15.26 -9.46 16.29
C LYS A 31 -14.47 -8.60 15.30
N THR A 32 -14.36 -7.30 15.57
CA THR A 32 -13.64 -6.36 14.68
C THR A 32 -12.14 -6.62 14.69
N PHE A 33 -11.57 -7.01 15.83
CA PHE A 33 -10.17 -7.41 15.94
C PHE A 33 -9.84 -8.66 15.12
N ASN A 34 -10.70 -9.69 15.17
CA ASN A 34 -10.49 -10.93 14.42
C ASN A 34 -10.62 -10.76 12.90
N ALA A 35 -11.27 -9.69 12.44
CA ALA A 35 -11.38 -9.36 11.02
C ALA A 35 -10.12 -8.67 10.45
N ILE A 36 -9.18 -8.25 11.30
CA ILE A 36 -7.95 -7.58 10.85
C ILE A 36 -7.00 -8.60 10.22
N HIS A 37 -6.49 -8.27 9.03
CA HIS A 37 -5.47 -9.06 8.36
C HIS A 37 -4.22 -9.23 9.26
N PRO A 38 -3.58 -10.41 9.33
CA PRO A 38 -2.48 -10.67 10.27
C PRO A 38 -1.36 -9.62 10.26
N GLN A 39 -0.96 -9.13 9.08
CA GLN A 39 0.08 -8.09 8.96
C GLN A 39 -0.31 -6.72 9.54
N TYR A 40 -1.61 -6.43 9.64
CA TYR A 40 -2.12 -5.19 10.23
C TYR A 40 -2.51 -5.33 11.69
N LYS A 41 -2.55 -6.54 12.25
CA LYS A 41 -2.88 -6.74 13.67
C LYS A 41 -1.93 -5.91 14.55
N PRO A 42 -2.46 -5.19 15.55
CA PRO A 42 -1.64 -4.34 16.39
C PRO A 42 -0.63 -5.17 17.18
N THR A 43 0.60 -4.68 17.29
CA THR A 43 1.64 -5.23 18.16
C THR A 43 1.35 -4.91 19.62
N ALA A 44 2.07 -5.56 20.53
CA ALA A 44 1.99 -5.23 21.96
C ALA A 44 2.33 -3.76 22.23
N LEU A 45 3.31 -3.19 21.50
CA LEU A 45 3.69 -1.79 21.65
C LEU A 45 2.56 -0.84 21.21
N GLN A 46 1.89 -1.15 20.10
CA GLN A 46 0.74 -0.39 19.60
C GLN A 46 -0.43 -0.37 20.59
N LEU A 47 -0.61 -1.44 21.38
CA LEU A 47 -1.66 -1.52 22.40
C LEU A 47 -1.31 -0.76 23.69
N GLN A 48 -0.04 -0.45 23.92
CA GLN A 48 0.47 0.14 25.17
C GLN A 48 0.91 1.60 25.04
N SER A 49 1.00 2.13 23.82
CA SER A 49 1.61 3.45 23.55
C SER A 49 0.65 4.39 22.83
N GLN A 50 0.82 5.70 23.06
CA GLN A 50 0.19 6.73 22.22
C GLN A 50 1.15 7.11 21.08
N TYR A 51 0.65 7.12 19.85
CA TYR A 51 1.44 7.40 18.65
C TYR A 51 0.52 7.80 17.47
N PRO A 52 1.07 8.37 16.39
CA PRO A 52 0.30 8.73 15.19
C PRO A 52 -0.31 7.50 14.49
N LYS A 53 -1.64 7.46 14.32
CA LYS A 53 -2.36 6.31 13.74
C LYS A 53 -2.05 6.02 12.26
N VAL A 54 -1.44 6.97 11.55
CA VAL A 54 -0.91 6.73 10.19
C VAL A 54 0.13 5.60 10.16
N ILE A 55 0.84 5.37 11.27
CA ILE A 55 1.79 4.25 11.40
C ILE A 55 1.08 2.90 11.26
N ASP A 56 -0.18 2.78 11.69
CA ASP A 56 -0.93 1.51 11.64
C ASP A 56 -1.17 1.04 10.20
N TRP A 57 -1.04 1.93 9.22
CA TRP A 57 -1.28 1.66 7.80
C TRP A 57 -0.07 1.04 7.08
N ILE A 58 1.02 0.77 7.80
CA ILE A 58 2.17 0.02 7.31
C ILE A 58 2.00 -1.46 7.67
N PRO A 59 2.00 -2.41 6.72
CA PRO A 59 1.74 -3.83 6.97
C PRO A 59 2.93 -4.59 7.58
N PHE A 60 3.95 -3.88 8.06
CA PHE A 60 5.19 -4.46 8.60
C PHE A 60 5.28 -4.16 10.09
N PRO A 61 4.94 -5.11 10.98
CA PRO A 61 4.96 -4.92 12.43
C PRO A 61 6.29 -4.36 12.97
N SER A 62 7.42 -4.84 12.46
CA SER A 62 8.75 -4.37 12.88
C SER A 62 9.02 -2.91 12.52
N ILE A 63 8.61 -2.47 11.33
CA ILE A 63 8.71 -1.05 10.92
C ILE A 63 7.80 -0.20 11.80
N ARG A 64 6.56 -0.64 12.04
CA ARG A 64 5.62 0.09 12.92
C ARG A 64 6.18 0.28 14.32
N ASP A 65 6.70 -0.77 14.94
CA ASP A 65 7.27 -0.68 16.29
C ASP A 65 8.46 0.28 16.34
N ARG A 66 9.33 0.28 15.31
CA ARG A 66 10.46 1.20 15.22
C ARG A 66 10.01 2.65 15.00
N LEU A 67 9.02 2.88 14.15
CA LEU A 67 8.42 4.21 13.97
C LEU A 67 7.81 4.74 15.27
N ILE A 68 7.13 3.89 16.04
CA ILE A 68 6.57 4.30 17.33
C ILE A 68 7.69 4.69 18.31
N LYS A 69 8.75 3.89 18.39
CA LYS A 69 9.89 4.15 19.30
C LYS A 69 10.72 5.36 18.92
N LEU A 70 10.91 5.62 17.62
CA LEU A 70 11.92 6.56 17.13
C LEU A 70 11.33 7.81 16.45
N HIS A 71 10.10 7.73 15.93
CA HIS A 71 9.49 8.79 15.11
C HIS A 71 8.07 9.20 15.55
N SER A 72 7.58 8.76 16.72
CA SER A 72 6.21 9.09 17.17
C SER A 72 5.94 10.59 17.30
N ALA A 73 6.97 11.38 17.63
CA ALA A 73 6.91 12.85 17.69
C ALA A 73 7.51 13.54 16.44
N ASN A 74 7.81 12.80 15.38
CA ASN A 74 8.47 13.34 14.20
C ASN A 74 7.45 14.10 13.31
N PRO A 75 7.63 15.41 13.05
CA PRO A 75 6.69 16.18 12.24
C PRO A 75 6.66 15.76 10.77
N GLN A 76 7.61 14.94 10.32
CA GLN A 76 7.70 14.41 8.96
C GLN A 76 7.18 12.97 8.84
N ILE A 77 6.43 12.47 9.83
CA ILE A 77 5.93 11.08 9.83
C ILE A 77 5.14 10.72 8.56
N ASP A 78 4.35 11.65 8.01
CA ASP A 78 3.61 11.45 6.77
C ASP A 78 4.52 11.25 5.56
N ARG A 79 5.68 11.90 5.55
CA ARG A 79 6.70 11.71 4.51
C ARG A 79 7.30 10.32 4.59
N ILE A 80 7.69 9.88 5.79
CA ILE A 80 8.24 8.54 6.01
C ILE A 80 7.21 7.47 5.60
N PHE A 81 5.94 7.68 5.93
CA PHE A 81 4.84 6.82 5.49
C PHE A 81 4.73 6.75 3.95
N CYS A 82 4.70 7.90 3.27
CA CYS A 82 4.64 7.95 1.81
C CYS A 82 5.86 7.27 1.14
N ASP A 83 7.06 7.48 1.68
CA ASP A 83 8.29 6.85 1.20
C ASP A 83 8.26 5.33 1.44
N ALA A 84 7.71 4.86 2.58
CA ALA A 84 7.54 3.44 2.86
C ALA A 84 6.59 2.77 1.85
N VAL A 85 5.39 3.33 1.64
CA VAL A 85 4.42 2.79 0.68
C VAL A 85 4.96 2.80 -0.75
N SER A 86 5.70 3.85 -1.12
CA SER A 86 6.36 3.94 -2.45
C SER A 86 7.52 2.95 -2.62
N SER A 87 7.93 2.28 -1.56
CA SER A 87 9.02 1.30 -1.54
C SER A 87 8.51 -0.14 -1.45
N TYR A 88 7.20 -0.37 -1.58
CA TYR A 88 6.64 -1.73 -1.58
C TYR A 88 6.95 -2.42 -2.91
N VAL A 89 7.50 -3.63 -2.81
CA VAL A 89 7.96 -4.43 -3.95
C VAL A 89 7.48 -5.87 -3.84
N VAL A 90 7.49 -6.57 -4.97
CA VAL A 90 7.30 -8.02 -5.03
C VAL A 90 8.52 -8.65 -5.71
N GLU A 91 9.05 -9.71 -5.11
CA GLU A 91 10.16 -10.49 -5.66
C GLU A 91 9.68 -11.47 -6.73
N THR A 92 10.54 -11.74 -7.70
CA THR A 92 10.29 -12.65 -8.83
C THR A 92 11.61 -13.11 -9.45
N TRP A 93 11.55 -13.94 -10.49
CA TRP A 93 12.70 -14.22 -11.35
C TRP A 93 12.66 -13.32 -12.58
N MET A 94 13.79 -12.76 -12.97
CA MET A 94 13.87 -11.86 -14.12
C MET A 94 13.40 -12.54 -15.42
N SER A 95 13.68 -13.83 -15.56
CA SER A 95 13.23 -14.68 -16.67
C SER A 95 11.70 -14.85 -16.77
N ASP A 96 10.97 -14.66 -15.67
CA ASP A 96 9.50 -14.73 -15.67
C ASP A 96 8.89 -13.46 -16.30
N LEU A 97 9.65 -12.36 -16.30
CA LEU A 97 9.18 -11.06 -16.77
C LEU A 97 9.78 -10.64 -18.12
N ILE A 98 11.02 -11.01 -18.43
CA ILE A 98 11.75 -10.50 -19.61
C ILE A 98 12.29 -11.67 -20.43
N ALA A 99 12.02 -11.65 -21.73
CA ALA A 99 12.37 -12.70 -22.66
C ALA A 99 13.89 -12.79 -22.81
N GLY A 100 14.44 -14.00 -22.69
CA GLY A 100 15.88 -14.22 -22.78
C GLY A 100 16.69 -13.73 -21.56
N ALA A 101 16.03 -13.21 -20.52
CA ALA A 101 16.73 -12.81 -19.30
C ALA A 101 17.21 -14.04 -18.49
N PRO A 102 18.33 -13.90 -17.75
CA PRO A 102 18.82 -14.99 -16.91
C PRO A 102 17.87 -15.27 -15.73
N MET A 103 17.92 -16.49 -15.18
CA MET A 103 17.19 -16.87 -13.97
C MET A 103 17.87 -16.27 -12.72
N ILE A 104 17.75 -14.96 -12.56
CA ILE A 104 18.27 -14.20 -11.44
C ILE A 104 17.10 -13.59 -10.68
N LYS A 105 17.18 -13.63 -9.34
CA LYS A 105 16.18 -13.03 -8.48
C LYS A 105 16.13 -11.53 -8.71
N ALA A 106 14.93 -11.00 -8.84
CA ALA A 106 14.66 -9.60 -9.13
C ALA A 106 13.44 -9.13 -8.34
N TYR A 107 13.19 -7.83 -8.31
CA TYR A 107 11.98 -7.28 -7.71
C TYR A 107 11.47 -6.07 -8.46
N VAL A 108 10.15 -5.87 -8.41
CA VAL A 108 9.45 -4.76 -9.06
C VAL A 108 8.69 -3.96 -8.01
N ARG A 109 8.82 -2.64 -8.04
CA ARG A 109 8.00 -1.78 -7.17
C ARG A 109 6.59 -1.67 -7.71
N ILE A 110 5.61 -1.74 -6.82
CA ILE A 110 4.20 -1.72 -7.20
C ILE A 110 3.83 -0.38 -7.84
N THR A 111 4.34 0.73 -7.28
CA THR A 111 4.08 2.08 -7.77
C THR A 111 4.62 2.35 -9.17
N ASP A 112 5.58 1.56 -9.65
CA ASP A 112 6.19 1.75 -10.96
C ASP A 112 5.29 1.24 -12.10
N LEU A 113 4.36 0.31 -11.80
CA LEU A 113 3.41 -0.24 -12.79
C LEU A 113 2.10 0.56 -12.85
N ILE A 114 1.64 1.06 -11.70
CA ILE A 114 0.32 1.72 -11.54
C ILE A 114 0.01 2.81 -12.60
N PRO A 115 0.94 3.69 -13.01
CA PRO A 115 0.63 4.74 -13.97
C PRO A 115 0.13 4.25 -15.32
N ASN A 116 0.57 3.06 -15.74
CA ASN A 116 0.27 2.51 -17.06
C ASN A 116 -0.79 1.41 -17.03
N ILE A 117 -1.30 1.02 -15.86
CA ILE A 117 -2.41 0.07 -15.77
C ILE A 117 -3.73 0.78 -16.10
N ASP A 118 -4.42 0.35 -17.16
CA ASP A 118 -5.68 0.95 -17.61
C ASP A 118 -6.82 0.94 -16.56
N GLN A 119 -7.68 1.96 -16.65
CA GLN A 119 -8.80 2.20 -15.72
C GLN A 119 -10.10 1.49 -16.09
N SER A 120 -10.18 0.85 -17.25
CA SER A 120 -11.43 0.22 -17.70
C SER A 120 -11.86 -0.87 -16.71
N THR A 121 -13.01 -0.59 -16.10
CA THR A 121 -13.87 -1.48 -15.32
C THR A 121 -14.00 -2.88 -15.94
N PRO A 122 -14.42 -3.89 -15.16
CA PRO A 122 -14.72 -5.23 -15.66
C PRO A 122 -15.97 -5.20 -16.55
N ASN A 123 -15.90 -4.58 -17.72
CA ASN A 123 -16.81 -4.86 -18.81
C ASN A 123 -16.31 -6.15 -19.45
N HIS A 124 -17.07 -7.22 -19.19
CA HIS A 124 -17.31 -8.24 -20.20
C HIS A 124 -17.39 -7.55 -21.58
N ASP A 125 -16.66 -8.10 -22.54
CA ASP A 125 -16.72 -7.74 -23.96
C ASP A 125 -15.76 -6.63 -24.42
N ASN A 126 -14.47 -6.85 -24.21
CA ASN A 126 -13.55 -6.85 -25.34
C ASN A 126 -12.29 -7.63 -24.96
N ARG A 127 -12.04 -8.70 -25.70
CA ARG A 127 -10.88 -9.58 -25.56
C ARG A 127 -9.65 -8.80 -26.03
N SER A 128 -9.14 -7.88 -25.20
CA SER A 128 -7.77 -7.39 -25.32
C SER A 128 -6.92 -8.64 -25.43
N LEU A 129 -6.19 -8.81 -26.53
CA LEU A 129 -5.30 -9.95 -26.72
C LEU A 129 -4.37 -9.96 -25.51
N ALA A 130 -4.61 -10.87 -24.56
CA ALA A 130 -3.87 -10.90 -23.31
C ALA A 130 -2.40 -11.10 -23.66
N VAL A 131 -1.63 -10.03 -23.59
CA VAL A 131 -0.20 -10.09 -23.84
C VAL A 131 0.39 -11.01 -22.78
N SER A 132 1.04 -12.08 -23.23
CA SER A 132 1.69 -13.03 -22.34
C SER A 132 3.07 -12.50 -21.99
N LEU A 133 3.41 -12.56 -20.71
CA LEU A 133 4.80 -12.53 -20.29
C LEU A 133 5.52 -13.80 -20.81
N PRO A 134 6.84 -13.75 -21.02
CA PRO A 134 7.74 -12.62 -20.73
C PRO A 134 7.74 -11.52 -21.80
N ALA A 135 7.98 -10.27 -21.38
CA ALA A 135 8.07 -9.08 -22.23
C ALA A 135 9.35 -9.05 -23.07
N PRO A 136 9.39 -8.35 -24.22
CA PRO A 136 10.58 -8.29 -25.06
C PRO A 136 11.78 -7.62 -24.37
N ASP A 137 11.51 -6.64 -23.50
CA ASP A 137 12.54 -5.92 -22.74
C ASP A 137 11.96 -5.31 -21.43
N LEU A 138 12.85 -4.71 -20.64
CA LEU A 138 12.52 -4.04 -19.38
C LEU A 138 11.60 -2.83 -19.58
N ALA A 139 11.78 -2.07 -20.68
CA ALA A 139 11.04 -0.86 -20.94
C ALA A 139 9.56 -1.16 -21.21
N ALA A 140 9.27 -2.26 -21.90
CA ALA A 140 7.92 -2.73 -22.19
C ALA A 140 7.10 -2.97 -20.92
N LEU A 141 7.71 -3.49 -19.85
CA LEU A 141 7.04 -3.73 -18.55
C LEU A 141 6.42 -2.46 -17.95
N PHE A 142 7.08 -1.31 -18.14
CA PHE A 142 6.69 -0.05 -17.50
C PHE A 142 6.07 0.95 -18.45
N SER A 143 6.12 0.75 -19.76
CA SER A 143 5.59 1.69 -20.76
C SER A 143 4.33 1.19 -21.48
N SER A 144 4.09 -0.12 -21.52
CA SER A 144 2.91 -0.73 -22.13
C SER A 144 1.87 -1.06 -21.06
N SER A 145 0.61 -0.66 -21.28
CA SER A 145 -0.51 -0.99 -20.39
C SER A 145 -0.71 -2.50 -20.25
N ASP A 146 -0.60 -3.24 -21.36
CA ASP A 146 -0.80 -4.68 -21.38
C ASP A 146 0.28 -5.42 -20.58
N TYR A 147 1.57 -5.08 -20.77
CA TYR A 147 2.66 -5.70 -20.00
C TYR A 147 2.66 -5.26 -18.54
N ALA A 148 2.30 -4.01 -18.24
CA ALA A 148 2.17 -3.54 -16.86
C ALA A 148 1.05 -4.29 -16.13
N GLN A 149 -0.10 -4.49 -16.77
CA GLN A 149 -1.23 -5.24 -16.23
C GLN A 149 -0.91 -6.74 -16.11
N ALA A 150 -0.23 -7.34 -17.09
CA ALA A 150 0.21 -8.73 -17.03
C ALA A 150 1.21 -8.96 -15.89
N THR A 151 2.16 -8.05 -15.71
CA THR A 151 3.14 -8.08 -14.61
C THR A 151 2.46 -7.95 -13.26
N PHE A 152 1.54 -6.98 -13.12
CA PHE A 152 0.78 -6.78 -11.89
C PHE A 152 -0.02 -8.03 -11.48
N ASN A 153 -0.62 -8.71 -12.45
CA ASN A 153 -1.38 -9.94 -12.24
C ASN A 153 -0.48 -11.14 -11.92
N LEU A 154 0.61 -11.34 -12.68
CA LEU A 154 1.56 -12.45 -12.45
C LEU A 154 2.15 -12.37 -11.03
N LEU A 155 2.53 -11.17 -10.61
CA LEU A 155 3.11 -10.91 -9.30
C LEU A 155 2.06 -10.87 -8.17
N ASN A 156 0.78 -11.10 -8.50
CA ASN A 156 -0.33 -11.09 -7.55
C ASN A 156 -0.35 -9.83 -6.66
N MET A 157 -0.05 -8.68 -7.26
CA MET A 157 0.00 -7.39 -6.56
C MET A 157 -1.39 -6.89 -6.13
N ASP A 158 -2.47 -7.53 -6.59
CA ASP A 158 -3.85 -7.30 -6.14
C ASP A 158 -4.25 -8.18 -4.94
N ARG A 159 -3.47 -9.23 -4.64
CA ARG A 159 -3.75 -10.20 -3.55
C ARG A 159 -3.25 -9.73 -2.18
N GLY A 160 -2.77 -8.50 -2.12
CA GLY A 160 -2.53 -7.80 -0.87
C GLY A 160 -1.15 -7.99 -0.28
N VAL A 161 -1.01 -7.45 0.91
CA VAL A 161 0.26 -7.11 1.57
C VAL A 161 1.13 -8.31 1.97
N SER A 162 0.57 -9.53 1.99
CA SER A 162 1.28 -10.77 2.34
C SER A 162 2.50 -11.05 1.45
N ASN A 163 2.46 -10.62 0.19
CA ASN A 163 3.54 -10.84 -0.77
C ASN A 163 4.51 -9.66 -0.86
N TYR A 164 4.26 -8.58 -0.12
CA TYR A 164 5.06 -7.37 -0.24
C TYR A 164 6.33 -7.46 0.60
N LYS A 165 7.38 -6.90 0.04
CA LYS A 165 8.63 -6.59 0.70
C LYS A 165 8.93 -5.10 0.54
N ILE A 166 10.01 -4.66 1.17
CA ILE A 166 10.53 -3.30 1.09
C ILE A 166 11.76 -3.26 0.20
N ASP A 167 11.82 -2.29 -0.70
CA ASP A 167 13.03 -1.96 -1.47
C ASP A 167 14.18 -1.59 -0.49
N PRO A 168 15.36 -2.23 -0.58
CA PRO A 168 16.52 -1.90 0.25
C PRO A 168 16.89 -0.41 0.28
N ALA A 169 16.61 0.34 -0.79
CA ALA A 169 16.85 1.79 -0.83
C ALA A 169 16.08 2.58 0.24
N PHE A 170 14.93 2.06 0.72
CA PHE A 170 14.20 2.63 1.84
C PHE A 170 15.04 2.60 3.13
N PHE A 171 15.65 1.47 3.44
CA PHE A 171 16.49 1.34 4.64
C PHE A 171 17.83 2.05 4.50
N ALA A 172 18.31 2.30 3.28
CA ALA A 172 19.44 3.22 3.08
C ALA A 172 19.08 4.66 3.48
N THR A 173 17.81 5.06 3.33
CA THR A 173 17.30 6.38 3.74
C THR A 173 16.94 6.43 5.23
N TYR A 174 16.37 5.33 5.75
CA TYR A 174 15.89 5.18 7.13
C TYR A 174 16.50 3.94 7.80
N PRO A 175 17.83 3.92 8.05
CA PRO A 175 18.53 2.73 8.56
C PRO A 175 18.02 2.26 9.92
N GLU A 176 17.54 3.18 10.75
CA GLU A 176 16.96 2.91 12.06
C GLU A 176 15.67 2.08 12.01
N LEU A 177 14.98 2.08 10.86
CA LEU A 177 13.77 1.29 10.63
C LEU A 177 14.06 -0.15 10.19
N TYR A 178 15.32 -0.49 9.92
CA TYR A 178 15.69 -1.82 9.46
C TYR A 178 15.68 -2.86 10.59
N ASP A 179 15.04 -4.00 10.33
CA ASP A 179 15.02 -5.14 11.24
C ASP A 179 15.56 -6.40 10.56
N HIS A 180 16.77 -6.81 10.96
CA HIS A 180 17.44 -8.00 10.46
C HIS A 180 16.63 -9.29 10.68
N SER A 181 15.77 -9.34 11.70
CA SER A 181 14.99 -10.54 12.03
C SER A 181 13.73 -10.69 11.18
N ALA A 182 13.20 -9.59 10.64
CA ALA A 182 11.87 -9.57 10.03
C ALA A 182 11.82 -10.10 8.58
N LYS A 183 12.97 -10.30 7.91
CA LYS A 183 13.08 -10.76 6.51
C LYS A 183 12.17 -10.01 5.52
N ILE A 184 11.92 -8.73 5.78
CA ILE A 184 11.04 -7.86 4.98
C ILE A 184 11.76 -7.15 3.82
N ASN A 185 13.10 -7.21 3.79
CA ASN A 185 13.88 -6.58 2.75
C ASN A 185 13.86 -7.44 1.48
N ALA A 186 13.71 -6.80 0.33
CA ALA A 186 13.78 -7.49 -0.94
C ALA A 186 15.21 -7.89 -1.30
N GLU A 187 15.32 -8.99 -2.02
CA GLU A 187 16.55 -9.61 -2.49
C GLU A 187 16.53 -9.66 -4.02
N GLY A 188 17.70 -9.47 -4.63
CA GLY A 188 17.88 -9.53 -6.08
C GLY A 188 18.07 -8.16 -6.71
N ILE A 189 17.87 -8.11 -8.03
CA ILE A 189 18.09 -6.90 -8.84
C ILE A 189 16.80 -6.08 -8.94
N PRO A 190 16.82 -4.76 -8.66
CA PRO A 190 15.66 -3.90 -8.91
C PRO A 190 15.38 -3.78 -10.41
N LEU A 191 14.17 -4.15 -10.83
CA LEU A 191 13.63 -3.84 -12.14
C LEU A 191 12.83 -2.54 -12.01
N ARG A 192 13.26 -1.50 -12.71
CA ARG A 192 12.67 -0.15 -12.58
C ARG A 192 12.69 0.62 -13.89
N PRO A 193 11.71 1.52 -14.11
CA PRO A 193 11.76 2.50 -15.17
C PRO A 193 12.80 3.60 -14.88
N ASP A 194 13.13 4.39 -15.91
CA ASP A 194 14.02 5.56 -15.78
C ASP A 194 13.46 6.60 -14.80
N TYR A 195 12.15 6.81 -14.83
CA TYR A 195 11.44 7.70 -13.91
C TYR A 195 10.56 6.90 -12.95
N GLN A 196 10.87 7.04 -11.67
CA GLN A 196 10.22 6.33 -10.59
C GLN A 196 9.22 7.25 -9.87
N PRO A 197 7.91 7.09 -10.08
CA PRO A 197 6.91 7.91 -9.41
C PRO A 197 6.97 7.66 -7.88
N ARG A 198 6.69 8.70 -7.12
CA ARG A 198 6.43 8.62 -5.68
C ARG A 198 5.00 9.07 -5.40
N LEU A 199 4.39 8.47 -4.39
CA LEU A 199 3.07 8.91 -3.95
C LEU A 199 3.13 10.34 -3.42
N SER A 200 2.18 11.16 -3.86
CA SER A 200 2.08 12.55 -3.43
C SER A 200 1.79 12.65 -1.93
N TYR A 201 2.50 13.55 -1.25
CA TYR A 201 2.33 13.78 0.18
C TYR A 201 0.94 14.36 0.50
N PRO A 202 0.39 14.09 1.70
CA PRO A 202 -0.83 14.75 2.12
C PRO A 202 -0.60 16.26 2.15
N THR A 203 -1.51 17.03 1.55
CA THR A 203 -1.54 18.47 1.77
C THR A 203 -2.14 18.75 3.13
N PRO A 204 -1.68 19.78 3.86
CA PRO A 204 -2.33 20.20 5.11
C PRO A 204 -3.84 20.33 4.92
N LEU A 205 -4.61 19.81 5.87
CA LEU A 205 -6.05 19.96 5.89
C LEU A 205 -6.37 21.46 5.90
N ASN A 206 -7.04 21.94 4.86
CA ASN A 206 -7.54 23.31 4.86
C ASN A 206 -8.89 23.38 5.58
N ASN A 207 -9.27 24.58 6.04
CA ASN A 207 -10.52 24.79 6.79
C ASN A 207 -11.74 24.26 6.02
N GLN A 208 -11.74 24.36 4.69
CA GLN A 208 -12.80 23.84 3.85
C GLN A 208 -12.93 22.32 3.96
N THR A 209 -11.80 21.59 3.91
CA THR A 209 -11.75 20.13 4.05
C THR A 209 -12.29 19.69 5.40
N VAL A 210 -11.82 20.35 6.47
CA VAL A 210 -12.26 20.06 7.83
C VAL A 210 -13.75 20.31 7.98
N GLN A 211 -14.25 21.43 7.43
CA GLN A 211 -15.67 21.74 7.46
C GLN A 211 -16.50 20.72 6.66
N THR A 212 -16.01 20.24 5.52
CA THR A 212 -16.67 19.16 4.77
C THR A 212 -16.77 17.88 5.60
N TYR A 213 -15.67 17.44 6.23
CA TYR A 213 -15.71 16.26 7.10
C TYR A 213 -16.64 16.45 8.30
N ARG A 214 -16.63 17.63 8.94
CA ARG A 214 -17.56 17.97 10.02
C ARG A 214 -19.02 17.89 9.55
N ASN A 215 -19.36 18.54 8.45
CA ASN A 215 -20.71 18.51 7.89
C ASN A 215 -21.17 17.08 7.55
N PHE A 216 -20.27 16.22 7.05
CA PHE A 216 -20.58 14.80 6.80
C PHE A 216 -20.81 14.04 8.11
N ILE A 217 -19.98 14.28 9.12
CA ILE A 217 -20.12 13.67 10.44
C ILE A 217 -21.43 14.11 11.09
N ASP A 218 -21.72 15.42 11.09
CA ASP A 218 -22.96 16.00 11.62
C ASP A 218 -24.19 15.41 10.91
N PHE A 219 -24.15 15.29 9.57
CA PHE A 219 -25.19 14.61 8.79
C PHE A 219 -25.40 13.14 9.18
N PHE A 220 -24.32 12.42 9.50
CA PHE A 220 -24.40 11.04 9.96
C PHE A 220 -24.94 10.91 11.39
N TYR A 221 -24.66 11.88 12.26
CA TYR A 221 -25.14 11.90 13.65
C TYR A 221 -26.56 12.48 13.79
N ASP A 222 -27.04 13.27 12.83
CA ASP A 222 -28.43 13.74 12.73
C ASP A 222 -29.39 12.68 12.13
N TRP A 223 -28.93 11.45 11.91
CA TRP A 223 -29.79 10.35 11.45
C TRP A 223 -30.76 9.89 12.56
N PRO A 224 -32.09 9.88 12.32
CA PRO A 224 -33.07 9.60 13.36
C PRO A 224 -33.02 8.14 13.86
N SER A 225 -32.83 7.99 15.17
CA SER A 225 -33.42 7.04 16.14
C SER A 225 -33.64 5.54 15.82
N CYS A 226 -33.28 5.00 14.66
CA CYS A 226 -33.60 3.61 14.29
C CYS A 226 -32.51 2.59 14.66
N VAL A 227 -31.47 2.97 15.40
CA VAL A 227 -30.46 2.03 15.93
C VAL A 227 -30.50 2.02 17.46
N GLN A 228 -31.67 1.70 18.03
CA GLN A 228 -31.82 1.46 19.47
C GLN A 228 -31.39 0.04 19.92
N ASN A 229 -30.79 -0.79 19.04
CA ASN A 229 -30.40 -2.16 19.39
C ASN A 229 -28.97 -2.56 19.04
N ILE A 230 -28.04 -1.61 19.02
CA ILE A 230 -26.63 -1.91 19.26
C ILE A 230 -26.11 -0.80 20.18
N ARG A 231 -26.12 -1.08 21.49
CA ARG A 231 -25.70 -0.13 22.52
C ARG A 231 -24.20 0.12 22.39
N LEU A 232 -23.88 1.33 21.91
CA LEU A 232 -22.63 2.06 22.16
C LEU A 232 -22.66 2.66 23.56
#